data_AF-A0A4Y2BQ84-F1
#
_entry.id   AF-A0A4Y2BQ84-F1
#
_cell.length_a   1.000
_cell.length_b   1.000
_cell.length_c   1.000
_cell.angle_alpha   90.00
_cell.angle_beta   90.00
_cell.angle_gamma   90.00
#
_symmetry.space_group_name_H-M   'P 1'
#
loop_
_entity.id
_entity.type
_entity.pdbx_description
1 polymer ?
#
loop_
_entity_poly.entity_id
_entity_poly.type
_entity_poly.pdbx_seq_one_letter_code
_entity_poly.pdbx_strand_id
1 'polypeptide(L)'
;MASGSTVALGNPRVTGQLAVSYVTNDVGRVNQLGALWVLENDKTTKLCGYSDDVSEYQSYFSEGKALELHFHTVNNSGIENHSEITFIVTSFLKLPFHCDMKMFQCGNSRCIWKGLKCDGHNNCGDQTDESSRKANCGVLTPGEITGIVVGCVVGFLLLLLLPFILCRCCRYKHSETGSSPREPALIQPGPSYGTGMESNIRDMEPPPPLEPRTSFRTYQDSPPAYKP
;
A
#
# COMPACT_ATOMS: atom_id res chain seq x y z
N MET A 1 13.06 4.72 -34.83
CA MET A 1 12.84 3.26 -34.71
C MET A 1 11.77 3.04 -33.66
N ALA A 2 10.69 2.32 -33.99
CA ALA A 2 9.70 1.91 -33.00
C ALA A 2 10.21 0.64 -32.31
N SER A 3 10.16 0.59 -30.98
CA SER A 3 10.46 -0.61 -30.20
C SER A 3 9.15 -1.18 -29.69
N GLY A 4 8.82 -2.40 -30.14
CA GLY A 4 7.64 -3.15 -29.73
C GLY A 4 8.03 -4.25 -28.75
N SER A 5 7.27 -4.44 -27.69
CA SER A 5 7.37 -5.59 -26.79
C SER A 5 6.04 -6.30 -26.71
N THR A 6 6.11 -7.63 -26.69
CA THR A 6 4.93 -8.49 -26.69
C THR A 6 4.97 -9.41 -25.47
N VAL A 7 3.87 -9.49 -24.74
CA VAL A 7 3.72 -10.35 -23.57
C VAL A 7 2.50 -11.23 -23.76
N ALA A 8 2.72 -12.54 -23.89
CA ALA A 8 1.65 -13.53 -23.85
C ALA A 8 1.27 -13.81 -22.39
N LEU A 9 0.01 -13.60 -22.06
CA LEU A 9 -0.56 -13.83 -20.74
C LEU A 9 -1.56 -14.97 -20.85
N GLY A 10 -1.33 -16.03 -20.10
CA GLY A 10 -2.21 -17.19 -20.11
C GLY A 10 -1.57 -18.34 -19.36
N ASN A 11 -2.39 -19.11 -18.67
CA ASN A 11 -1.94 -20.35 -18.06
C ASN A 11 -2.96 -21.44 -18.37
N PRO A 12 -2.58 -22.52 -19.07
CA PRO A 12 -3.51 -23.59 -19.43
C PRO A 12 -4.10 -24.32 -18.21
N ARG A 13 -3.48 -24.19 -17.02
CA ARG A 13 -3.98 -24.74 -15.76
C ARG A 13 -4.94 -23.81 -15.02
N VAL A 14 -5.07 -22.54 -15.42
CA VAL A 14 -5.99 -21.59 -14.81
C VAL A 14 -7.35 -21.74 -15.48
N THR A 15 -8.41 -21.85 -14.67
CA THR A 15 -9.78 -22.08 -15.14
C THR A 15 -10.53 -20.80 -15.50
N GLY A 16 -9.97 -19.62 -15.19
CA GLY A 16 -10.60 -18.31 -15.39
C GLY A 16 -10.22 -17.59 -16.68
N GLN A 17 -11.06 -16.60 -17.03
CA GLN A 17 -10.79 -15.54 -18.00
C GLN A 17 -9.85 -14.49 -17.37
N LEU A 18 -9.32 -13.58 -18.17
CA LEU A 18 -8.36 -12.57 -17.75
C LEU A 18 -8.92 -11.17 -17.98
N ALA A 19 -8.85 -10.32 -16.97
CA ALA A 19 -9.11 -8.90 -17.06
C ALA A 19 -7.78 -8.16 -17.07
N VAL A 20 -7.67 -7.16 -17.94
CA VAL A 20 -6.56 -6.21 -17.95
C VAL A 20 -7.12 -4.86 -17.54
N SER A 21 -6.75 -4.43 -16.32
CA SER A 21 -7.20 -3.19 -15.72
C SER A 21 -6.03 -2.22 -15.61
N TYR A 22 -6.32 -0.95 -15.86
CA TYR A 22 -5.31 0.07 -16.03
C TYR A 22 -5.07 0.87 -14.75
N VAL A 23 -3.81 1.14 -14.39
CA VAL A 23 -3.47 1.84 -13.13
C VAL A 23 -2.97 3.27 -13.37
N THR A 24 -1.95 3.48 -14.20
CA THR A 24 -1.34 4.81 -14.42
C THR A 24 -0.93 5.03 -15.87
N ASN A 25 -1.32 6.18 -16.47
CA ASN A 25 -1.01 6.56 -17.87
C ASN A 25 -0.15 7.80 -17.95
N ASP A 26 1.16 7.57 -17.98
CA ASP A 26 2.11 8.61 -18.37
C ASP A 26 2.59 8.43 -19.81
N VAL A 27 1.99 7.51 -20.57
CA VAL A 27 2.26 7.33 -22.00
C VAL A 27 1.59 8.43 -22.77
N GLY A 28 2.41 9.34 -23.29
CA GLY A 28 1.97 10.29 -24.30
C GLY A 28 1.30 11.55 -23.77
N ARG A 29 1.41 11.88 -22.47
CA ARG A 29 0.99 13.21 -21.98
C ARG A 29 1.88 14.34 -22.49
N VAL A 30 3.14 14.04 -22.81
CA VAL A 30 4.10 15.06 -23.25
C VAL A 30 4.42 14.96 -24.75
N ASN A 31 4.45 13.77 -25.39
CA ASN A 31 5.00 13.65 -26.76
C ASN A 31 4.38 12.62 -27.72
N GLN A 32 3.22 12.03 -27.43
CA GLN A 32 2.54 11.14 -28.40
C GLN A 32 3.29 9.83 -28.77
N LEU A 33 4.06 9.20 -27.86
CA LEU A 33 5.02 8.16 -28.26
C LEU A 33 4.72 6.70 -27.88
N GLY A 34 3.51 6.36 -27.41
CA GLY A 34 3.22 4.94 -27.18
C GLY A 34 1.76 4.56 -27.03
N ALA A 35 1.49 3.26 -27.18
CA ALA A 35 0.16 2.67 -27.04
C ALA A 35 0.25 1.21 -26.58
N LEU A 36 -0.75 0.78 -25.81
CA LEU A 36 -0.98 -0.61 -25.40
C LEU A 36 -2.17 -1.18 -26.14
N TRP A 37 -1.99 -2.37 -26.71
CA TRP A 37 -3.00 -3.11 -27.43
C TRP A 37 -3.15 -4.51 -26.82
N VAL A 38 -4.38 -5.00 -26.76
CA VAL A 38 -4.69 -6.40 -26.45
C VAL A 38 -5.06 -7.10 -27.75
N LEU A 39 -4.47 -8.27 -27.97
CA LEU A 39 -4.84 -9.18 -29.03
C LEU A 39 -5.45 -10.44 -28.41
N GLU A 40 -6.65 -10.78 -28.86
CA GLU A 40 -7.37 -12.00 -28.48
C GLU A 40 -8.15 -12.51 -29.69
N ASN A 41 -7.96 -13.78 -30.09
CA ASN A 41 -8.70 -14.41 -31.20
C ASN A 41 -8.73 -13.54 -32.48
N ASP A 42 -7.58 -13.04 -32.93
CA ASP A 42 -7.42 -12.13 -34.07
C ASP A 42 -8.08 -10.74 -33.94
N LYS A 43 -8.68 -10.44 -32.78
CA LYS A 43 -9.22 -9.12 -32.45
C LYS A 43 -8.19 -8.29 -31.71
N THR A 44 -7.82 -7.16 -32.31
CA THR A 44 -6.93 -6.16 -31.69
C THR A 44 -7.75 -5.03 -31.08
N THR A 45 -7.60 -4.79 -29.78
CA THR A 45 -8.28 -3.72 -29.04
C THR A 45 -7.25 -2.78 -28.42
N LYS A 46 -7.37 -1.47 -28.68
CA LYS A 46 -6.53 -0.47 -28.02
C LYS A 46 -6.97 -0.30 -26.57
N LEU A 47 -6.06 -0.40 -25.61
CA LEU A 47 -6.36 -0.14 -24.19
C LEU A 47 -6.00 1.26 -23.76
N CYS A 48 -4.79 1.71 -24.11
CA CYS A 48 -4.32 3.05 -23.74
C CYS A 48 -3.33 3.59 -24.78
N GLY A 49 -3.06 4.89 -24.69
CA GLY A 49 -2.20 5.65 -25.60
C GLY A 49 -2.90 6.91 -26.11
N TYR A 50 -2.27 7.59 -27.07
CA TYR A 50 -2.79 8.86 -27.61
C TYR A 50 -4.17 8.71 -28.29
N SER A 51 -5.21 9.37 -27.77
CA SER A 51 -6.53 9.49 -28.39
C SER A 51 -7.28 10.73 -27.85
N ASP A 52 -8.02 11.40 -28.73
CA ASP A 52 -8.88 12.55 -28.42
C ASP A 52 -10.20 12.15 -27.70
N ASP A 53 -10.43 10.85 -27.53
CA ASP A 53 -11.66 10.30 -26.98
C ASP A 53 -11.36 9.50 -25.70
N VAL A 54 -11.04 10.23 -24.63
CA VAL A 54 -10.76 9.65 -23.31
C VAL A 54 -12.08 9.32 -22.63
N SER A 55 -12.80 8.33 -23.14
CA SER A 55 -13.78 7.61 -22.32
C SER A 55 -13.01 6.61 -21.43
N GLU A 56 -12.70 7.13 -20.24
CA GLU A 56 -12.63 6.46 -18.94
C GLU A 56 -12.05 5.04 -18.83
N TYR A 57 -10.98 4.89 -18.05
CA TYR A 57 -10.77 3.77 -17.11
C TYR A 57 -11.16 2.36 -17.59
N GLN A 58 -10.96 2.05 -18.87
CA GLN A 58 -11.62 0.91 -19.47
C GLN A 58 -10.80 -0.36 -19.20
N SER A 59 -11.34 -1.22 -18.35
CA SER A 59 -10.80 -2.57 -18.18
C SER A 59 -11.21 -3.44 -19.37
N TYR A 60 -10.26 -4.19 -19.92
CA TYR A 60 -10.54 -5.20 -20.93
C TYR A 60 -10.82 -6.54 -20.28
N PHE A 61 -11.81 -7.27 -20.79
CA PHE A 61 -12.19 -8.57 -20.28
C PHE A 61 -12.11 -9.58 -21.41
N SER A 62 -11.25 -10.58 -21.24
CA SER A 62 -11.05 -11.62 -22.24
C SER A 62 -12.25 -12.57 -22.28
N GLU A 63 -12.52 -13.11 -23.47
CA GLU A 63 -13.46 -14.21 -23.65
C GLU A 63 -12.80 -15.57 -23.42
N GLY A 64 -11.50 -15.67 -23.71
CA GLY A 64 -10.65 -16.83 -23.55
C GLY A 64 -9.81 -16.80 -22.27
N LYS A 65 -8.88 -17.75 -22.19
CA LYS A 65 -7.94 -17.95 -21.05
C LYS A 65 -6.54 -17.40 -21.30
N ALA A 66 -6.33 -16.85 -22.49
CA ALA A 66 -5.06 -16.31 -22.92
C ALA A 66 -5.30 -15.04 -23.72
N LEU A 67 -4.41 -14.07 -23.55
CA LEU A 67 -4.39 -12.81 -24.27
C LEU A 67 -2.94 -12.40 -24.53
N GLU A 68 -2.73 -11.59 -25.55
CA GLU A 68 -1.40 -11.11 -25.91
C GLU A 68 -1.39 -9.58 -25.83
N LEU A 69 -0.46 -9.04 -25.04
CA LEU A 69 -0.28 -7.60 -24.90
C LEU A 69 0.82 -7.12 -25.84
N HIS A 70 0.49 -6.15 -26.68
CA HIS A 70 1.42 -5.51 -27.60
C HIS A 70 1.64 -4.08 -27.14
N PHE A 71 2.87 -3.77 -26.75
CA PHE A 71 3.28 -2.44 -26.34
C PHE A 71 4.20 -1.82 -27.37
N HIS A 72 3.82 -0.66 -27.91
CA HIS A 72 4.61 0.05 -28.90
C HIS A 72 5.09 1.37 -28.33
N THR A 73 6.40 1.62 -28.42
CA THR A 73 7.01 2.95 -28.18
C THR A 73 7.71 3.45 -29.42
N VAL A 74 7.47 4.69 -29.80
CA VAL A 74 8.28 5.39 -30.80
C VAL A 74 9.36 6.17 -30.07
N ASN A 75 10.62 5.82 -30.32
CA ASN A 75 11.74 6.52 -29.72
C ASN A 75 11.93 7.86 -30.45
N ASN A 76 11.61 8.97 -29.79
CA ASN A 76 12.01 10.30 -30.25
C ASN A 76 13.04 10.86 -29.26
N SER A 77 14.26 11.05 -29.75
CA SER A 77 15.51 11.23 -28.99
C SER A 77 15.65 12.61 -28.33
N GLY A 78 14.57 13.18 -27.77
CA GLY A 78 14.57 14.54 -27.26
C GLY A 78 14.11 14.72 -25.81
N ILE A 79 13.50 13.72 -25.15
CA ILE A 79 12.91 13.92 -23.82
C ILE A 79 13.21 12.71 -22.92
N GLU A 80 14.00 12.96 -21.88
CA GLU A 80 14.48 11.99 -20.87
C GLU A 80 13.43 11.64 -19.81
N ASN A 81 12.15 11.93 -20.06
CA ASN A 81 11.09 11.57 -19.14
C ASN A 81 10.62 10.16 -19.48
N HIS A 82 11.10 9.19 -18.72
CA HIS A 82 10.64 7.80 -18.79
C HIS A 82 9.11 7.77 -18.66
N SER A 83 8.43 7.24 -19.68
CA SER A 83 7.00 6.97 -19.60
C SER A 83 6.81 5.59 -18.98
N GLU A 84 6.17 5.52 -17.82
CA GLU A 84 5.83 4.27 -17.15
C GLU A 84 4.38 3.86 -17.48
N ILE A 85 4.18 2.55 -17.69
CA ILE A 85 2.86 1.95 -17.83
C ILE A 85 2.71 0.92 -16.74
N THR A 86 1.71 1.13 -15.90
CA THR A 86 1.27 0.11 -14.95
C THR A 86 -0.11 -0.38 -15.32
N PHE A 87 -0.21 -1.68 -15.55
CA PHE A 87 -1.46 -2.40 -15.73
C PHE A 87 -1.47 -3.62 -14.81
N ILE A 88 -2.67 -4.08 -14.47
CA ILE A 88 -2.91 -5.23 -13.61
C ILE A 88 -3.67 -6.27 -14.41
N VAL A 89 -3.22 -7.50 -14.30
CA VAL A 89 -3.85 -8.66 -14.94
C VAL A 89 -4.50 -9.48 -13.85
N THR A 90 -5.83 -9.58 -13.91
CA THR A 90 -6.63 -10.30 -12.92
C THR A 90 -7.30 -11.49 -13.55
N SER A 91 -7.14 -12.68 -12.99
CA SER A 91 -7.98 -13.81 -13.36
C SER A 91 -9.38 -13.67 -12.76
N PHE A 92 -10.43 -13.82 -13.58
CA PHE A 92 -11.81 -13.82 -13.12
C PHE A 92 -12.61 -15.01 -13.66
N LEU A 93 -13.70 -15.34 -12.98
CA LEU A 93 -14.69 -16.31 -13.44
C LEU A 93 -16.02 -15.60 -13.70
N LYS A 94 -16.60 -15.83 -14.88
CA LYS A 94 -17.96 -15.38 -15.23
C LYS A 94 -18.94 -16.48 -14.86
N LEU A 95 -19.52 -16.42 -13.65
CA LEU A 95 -20.45 -17.42 -13.15
C LEU A 95 -21.90 -16.91 -13.15
N PRO A 96 -22.88 -17.75 -13.53
CA PRO A 96 -24.28 -17.34 -13.62
C PRO A 96 -25.03 -17.31 -12.29
N PHE A 97 -24.56 -18.01 -11.24
CA PHE A 97 -25.30 -18.14 -9.99
C PHE A 97 -24.55 -17.57 -8.77
N HIS A 98 -23.34 -18.02 -8.42
CA HIS A 98 -22.56 -17.42 -7.34
C HIS A 98 -21.06 -17.74 -7.45
N CYS A 99 -20.23 -16.92 -6.81
CA CYS A 99 -18.81 -17.18 -6.65
C CYS A 99 -18.57 -18.22 -5.55
N ASP A 100 -17.51 -19.03 -5.69
CA ASP A 100 -17.08 -19.97 -4.66
C ASP A 100 -16.69 -19.24 -3.36
N MET A 101 -16.66 -19.95 -2.22
CA MET A 101 -16.36 -19.39 -0.89
C MET A 101 -14.99 -18.70 -0.80
N LYS A 102 -14.05 -19.11 -1.66
CA LYS A 102 -12.70 -18.54 -1.76
C LYS A 102 -12.62 -17.34 -2.71
N MET A 103 -13.74 -16.96 -3.31
CA MET A 103 -13.83 -15.88 -4.29
C MET A 103 -14.69 -14.73 -3.76
N PHE A 104 -14.53 -13.57 -4.40
CA PHE A 104 -15.32 -12.38 -4.16
C PHE A 104 -16.14 -12.04 -5.39
N GLN A 105 -17.43 -11.74 -5.19
CA GLN A 105 -18.35 -11.35 -6.25
C GLN A 105 -18.35 -9.84 -6.45
N CYS A 106 -17.80 -9.38 -7.56
CA CYS A 106 -17.85 -8.01 -8.04
C CYS A 106 -19.29 -7.55 -8.30
N GLY A 107 -19.51 -6.22 -8.40
CA GLY A 107 -20.81 -5.65 -8.75
C GLY A 107 -21.26 -6.03 -10.17
N ASN A 108 -20.30 -6.19 -11.08
CA ASN A 108 -20.50 -6.65 -12.44
C ASN A 108 -20.67 -8.17 -12.60
N SER A 109 -20.95 -8.89 -11.50
CA SER A 109 -21.19 -10.35 -11.47
C SER A 109 -20.00 -11.22 -11.87
N ARG A 110 -18.78 -10.67 -11.87
CA ARG A 110 -17.54 -11.45 -12.00
C ARG A 110 -17.05 -11.92 -10.65
N CYS A 111 -16.30 -13.01 -10.65
CA CYS A 111 -15.68 -13.56 -9.47
C CYS A 111 -14.17 -13.40 -9.54
N ILE A 112 -13.58 -12.72 -8.57
CA ILE A 112 -12.12 -12.61 -8.39
C ILE A 112 -11.69 -13.36 -7.13
N TRP A 113 -10.40 -13.54 -6.92
CA TRP A 113 -9.90 -14.18 -5.70
C TRP A 113 -10.13 -13.27 -4.48
N LYS A 114 -10.55 -13.84 -3.33
CA LYS A 114 -11.00 -13.06 -2.17
C LYS A 114 -9.91 -12.16 -1.55
N GLY A 115 -8.63 -12.49 -1.72
CA GLY A 115 -7.54 -11.64 -1.22
C GLY A 115 -7.13 -10.51 -2.16
N LEU A 116 -7.77 -10.38 -3.33
CA LEU A 116 -7.71 -9.18 -4.18
C LEU A 116 -8.76 -8.14 -3.76
N LYS A 117 -9.21 -8.20 -2.51
CA LYS A 117 -10.13 -7.21 -1.95
C LYS A 117 -9.32 -6.22 -1.13
N CYS A 118 -9.58 -4.94 -1.32
CA CYS A 118 -8.93 -3.87 -0.56
C CYS A 118 -7.40 -3.91 -0.70
N ASP A 119 -6.90 -4.34 -1.85
CA ASP A 119 -5.45 -4.42 -2.13
C ASP A 119 -4.92 -3.12 -2.76
N GLY A 120 -5.78 -2.12 -2.94
CA GLY A 120 -5.47 -0.84 -3.56
C GLY A 120 -5.60 -0.85 -5.08
N HIS A 121 -6.13 -1.92 -5.66
CA HIS A 121 -6.23 -2.10 -7.10
C HIS A 121 -7.65 -2.44 -7.55
N ASN A 122 -8.03 -1.96 -8.73
CA ASN A 122 -9.34 -2.24 -9.32
C ASN A 122 -9.27 -3.54 -10.14
N ASN A 123 -9.29 -4.68 -9.47
CA ASN A 123 -9.29 -6.01 -10.05
C ASN A 123 -10.66 -6.40 -10.63
N CYS A 124 -11.75 -5.87 -10.06
CA CYS A 124 -13.10 -6.08 -10.59
C CYS A 124 -13.36 -5.30 -11.89
N GLY A 125 -12.62 -4.23 -12.14
CA GLY A 125 -12.85 -3.26 -13.22
C GLY A 125 -14.02 -2.30 -12.97
N ASP A 126 -14.79 -2.48 -11.89
CA ASP A 126 -15.89 -1.62 -11.44
C ASP A 126 -15.64 -1.01 -10.03
N GLN A 127 -14.43 -1.17 -9.50
CA GLN A 127 -13.96 -0.72 -8.18
C GLN A 127 -14.74 -1.29 -6.98
N THR A 128 -15.56 -2.32 -7.17
CA THR A 128 -16.39 -2.85 -6.08
C THR A 128 -15.62 -3.70 -5.08
N ASP A 129 -14.45 -4.19 -5.48
CA ASP A 129 -13.40 -4.81 -4.65
C ASP A 129 -12.69 -3.83 -3.72
N GLU A 130 -12.66 -2.55 -4.06
CA GLU A 130 -12.07 -1.48 -3.24
C GLU A 130 -13.14 -0.66 -2.48
N SER A 131 -14.42 -0.89 -2.77
CA SER A 131 -15.50 -0.13 -2.17
C SER A 131 -15.83 -0.56 -0.75
N SER A 132 -15.92 0.39 0.17
CA SER A 132 -16.41 0.14 1.54
C SER A 132 -17.84 -0.43 1.56
N ARG A 133 -18.70 -0.14 0.56
CA ARG A 133 -20.08 -0.65 0.54
C ARG A 133 -20.21 -2.13 0.19
N LYS A 134 -19.29 -2.64 -0.64
CA LYS A 134 -19.37 -4.02 -1.17
C LYS A 134 -18.26 -4.91 -0.60
N ALA A 135 -17.02 -4.43 -0.63
CA ALA A 135 -15.86 -5.16 -0.13
C ALA A 135 -15.59 -4.93 1.37
N ASN A 136 -16.20 -3.89 1.97
CA ASN A 136 -16.00 -3.51 3.37
C ASN A 136 -14.55 -3.06 3.67
N CYS A 137 -13.93 -2.37 2.70
CA CYS A 137 -12.58 -1.81 2.84
C CYS A 137 -12.55 -0.63 3.81
N GLY A 138 -11.51 -0.58 4.64
CA GLY A 138 -11.29 0.49 5.62
C GLY A 138 -12.17 0.41 6.88
N VAL A 139 -12.91 -0.69 7.06
CA VAL A 139 -13.71 -0.91 8.27
C VAL A 139 -12.92 -1.79 9.22
N LEU A 140 -12.52 -1.22 10.37
CA LEU A 140 -11.94 -2.00 11.45
C LEU A 140 -12.95 -3.05 11.87
N THR A 141 -12.49 -4.29 12.00
CA THR A 141 -13.33 -5.38 12.48
C THR A 141 -13.83 -5.06 13.89
N PRO A 142 -15.00 -5.57 14.32
CA PRO A 142 -15.47 -5.38 15.69
C PRO A 142 -14.43 -5.79 16.75
N GLY A 143 -13.59 -6.79 16.43
CA GLY A 143 -12.48 -7.22 17.28
C GLY A 143 -11.37 -6.17 17.41
N GLU A 144 -10.98 -5.50 16.32
CA GLU A 144 -9.99 -4.42 16.37
C GLU A 144 -10.51 -3.20 17.13
N ILE A 145 -11.77 -2.82 16.91
CA ILE A 145 -12.40 -1.72 17.65
C ILE A 145 -12.44 -2.04 19.15
N THR A 146 -12.84 -3.25 19.52
CA THR A 146 -12.87 -3.70 20.91
C THR A 146 -11.47 -3.67 21.53
N GLY A 147 -10.46 -4.14 20.79
CA GLY A 147 -9.06 -4.09 21.21
C GLY A 147 -8.55 -2.68 21.48
N ILE A 148 -8.84 -1.73 20.57
CA ILE A 148 -8.46 -0.32 20.73
C ILE A 148 -9.15 0.28 21.96
N VAL A 149 -10.46 0.09 22.11
CA VAL A 149 -11.23 0.64 23.23
C VAL A 149 -10.73 0.09 24.56
N VAL A 150 -10.56 -1.23 24.68
CA VAL A 150 -10.05 -1.86 25.90
C VAL A 150 -8.62 -1.39 26.19
N GLY A 151 -7.76 -1.30 25.17
CA GLY A 151 -6.40 -0.81 25.30
C GLY A 151 -6.35 0.64 25.81
N CYS A 152 -7.17 1.53 25.26
CA CYS A 152 -7.28 2.91 25.71
C CYS A 152 -7.78 3.01 27.16
N VAL A 153 -8.79 2.22 27.54
CA VAL A 153 -9.33 2.21 28.91
C VAL A 153 -8.29 1.71 29.90
N VAL A 154 -7.64 0.58 29.63
CA VAL A 154 -6.61 0.01 30.50
C VAL A 154 -5.41 0.96 30.60
N GLY A 155 -4.96 1.52 29.48
CA GLY A 155 -3.87 2.49 29.45
C GLY A 155 -4.18 3.73 30.28
N PHE A 156 -5.39 4.28 30.17
CA PHE A 156 -5.83 5.43 30.95
C PHE A 156 -5.92 5.12 32.45
N LEU A 157 -6.45 3.94 32.82
CA LEU A 157 -6.49 3.49 34.21
C LEU A 157 -5.08 3.34 34.80
N LEU A 158 -4.15 2.76 34.05
CA LEU A 158 -2.76 2.66 34.50
C LEU A 158 -2.10 4.04 34.64
N LEU A 159 -2.33 4.95 33.69
CA LEU A 159 -1.83 6.33 33.77
C LEU A 159 -2.38 7.11 34.97
N LEU A 160 -3.60 6.82 35.43
CA LEU A 160 -4.18 7.43 36.63
C LEU A 160 -3.69 6.76 37.93
N LEU A 161 -3.49 5.44 37.92
CA LEU A 161 -3.11 4.68 39.11
C LEU A 161 -1.59 4.73 39.38
N LEU A 162 -0.74 4.75 38.35
CA LEU A 162 0.72 4.86 38.48
C LEU A 162 1.19 6.07 39.29
N PRO A 163 0.76 7.32 39.04
CA PRO A 163 1.18 8.47 39.84
C PRO A 163 0.64 8.39 41.28
N PHE A 164 -0.53 7.80 41.50
CA PHE A 164 -1.06 7.58 42.84
C PHE A 164 -0.21 6.59 43.65
N ILE A 165 0.21 5.49 43.01
CA ILE A 165 1.09 4.47 43.60
C ILE A 165 2.48 5.05 43.85
N LEU A 166 3.07 5.77 42.88
CA LEU A 166 4.38 6.41 43.02
C LEU A 166 4.38 7.53 44.08
N CYS A 167 3.31 8.33 44.15
CA CYS A 167 3.16 9.38 45.17
C CYS A 167 2.97 8.80 46.58
N ARG A 168 2.23 7.69 46.71
CA ARG A 168 2.10 6.94 47.98
C ARG A 168 3.46 6.38 48.43
N CYS A 169 4.32 5.91 47.52
CA CYS A 169 5.68 5.49 47.84
C CYS A 169 6.59 6.65 48.28
N CYS A 170 6.49 7.82 47.64
CA CYS A 170 7.24 9.02 48.06
C CYS A 170 6.81 9.54 49.44
N ARG A 171 5.52 9.46 49.78
CA ARG A 171 5.00 9.80 51.11
C ARG A 171 5.35 8.76 52.17
N TYR A 172 5.41 7.47 51.81
CA TYR A 172 5.85 6.40 52.71
C TYR A 172 7.31 6.59 53.16
N LYS A 173 8.17 7.10 52.26
CA LYS A 173 9.59 7.32 52.55
C LYS A 173 9.89 8.49 53.51
N HIS A 174 8.91 9.32 53.87
CA HIS A 174 9.11 10.47 54.78
C HIS A 174 8.73 10.18 56.25
N SER A 175 8.41 8.93 56.62
CA SER A 175 8.01 8.58 57.99
C SER A 175 9.10 7.94 58.85
N GLU A 176 10.34 7.81 58.36
CA GLU A 176 11.44 7.09 59.08
C GLU A 176 12.72 7.92 59.27
N THR A 177 12.61 9.22 59.60
CA THR A 177 13.77 9.99 60.09
C THR A 177 13.43 10.81 61.33
N GLY A 178 13.08 10.09 62.40
CA GLY A 178 13.17 10.61 63.76
C GLY A 178 14.53 10.30 64.37
N SER A 179 15.51 11.21 64.26
CA SER A 179 16.66 11.24 65.17
C SER A 179 17.33 12.63 65.21
N SER A 180 17.07 13.33 66.32
CA SER A 180 17.90 14.26 67.10
C SER A 180 18.95 15.18 66.42
N PRO A 181 19.02 16.47 66.82
CA PRO A 181 20.04 17.42 66.35
C PRO A 181 21.36 17.31 67.13
N ARG A 182 22.50 17.41 66.44
CA ARG A 182 23.78 17.84 67.02
C ARG A 182 24.51 18.81 66.08
N GLU A 183 24.57 20.04 66.56
CA GLU A 183 25.51 21.16 66.40
C GLU A 183 26.28 21.47 65.08
N PRO A 184 26.55 22.79 64.85
CA PRO A 184 27.14 23.31 63.63
C PRO A 184 28.67 23.44 63.71
N ALA A 185 29.37 23.10 62.63
CA ALA A 185 30.75 23.51 62.42
C ALA A 185 30.82 24.55 61.28
N LEU A 186 31.62 25.57 61.55
CA LEU A 186 31.66 26.90 60.96
C LEU A 186 32.62 26.98 59.75
N ILE A 187 32.13 27.59 58.66
CA ILE A 187 32.76 28.54 57.70
C ILE A 187 34.24 28.32 57.27
N GLN A 188 34.49 28.28 55.94
CA GLN A 188 35.35 29.26 55.23
C GLN A 188 34.93 29.46 53.75
N PRO A 189 35.13 30.66 53.15
CA PRO A 189 34.53 31.05 51.87
C PRO A 189 35.51 31.22 50.69
N GLY A 190 34.96 31.18 49.47
CA GLY A 190 35.47 31.87 48.27
C GLY A 190 35.85 30.98 47.07
N PRO A 191 35.90 31.52 45.84
CA PRO A 191 34.94 32.43 45.22
C PRO A 191 34.41 31.94 43.84
N SER A 192 33.50 32.75 43.35
CA SER A 192 32.58 32.76 42.21
C SER A 192 33.12 32.78 40.77
N TYR A 193 32.16 32.53 39.87
CA TYR A 193 31.95 33.02 38.48
C TYR A 193 32.35 32.11 37.33
N GLY A 194 31.42 31.97 36.37
CA GLY A 194 31.65 31.32 35.08
C GLY A 194 30.38 30.89 34.37
N THR A 195 29.53 31.84 34.00
CA THR A 195 28.45 31.70 33.02
C THR A 195 28.99 31.27 31.65
N GLY A 196 28.26 30.39 30.95
CA GLY A 196 28.57 30.02 29.57
C GLY A 196 27.56 29.03 29.00
N MET A 197 26.34 29.51 28.72
CA MET A 197 25.45 28.87 27.76
C MET A 197 26.01 29.16 26.37
N GLU A 198 26.41 28.13 25.63
CA GLU A 198 26.57 28.25 24.18
C GLU A 198 25.89 27.08 23.50
N SER A 199 24.71 27.39 22.97
CA SER A 199 23.98 26.60 22.00
C SER A 199 24.77 26.55 20.69
N ASN A 200 25.19 25.36 20.27
CA ASN A 200 25.53 25.10 18.88
C ASN A 200 24.59 24.04 18.31
N ILE A 201 23.50 24.54 17.75
CA ILE A 201 22.73 23.91 16.68
C ILE A 201 23.39 24.36 15.38
N ARG A 202 23.86 23.40 14.58
CA ARG A 202 24.32 23.43 13.17
C ARG A 202 25.16 22.14 13.01
N ASP A 203 24.96 21.20 12.09
CA ASP A 203 24.27 21.14 10.80
C ASP A 203 23.87 19.66 10.57
N MET A 204 22.66 19.38 10.09
CA MET A 204 22.27 18.04 9.62
C MET A 204 22.30 18.06 8.08
N GLU A 205 23.33 17.44 7.52
CA GLU A 205 23.49 17.19 6.08
C GLU A 205 22.31 16.30 5.59
N PRO A 206 21.69 16.60 4.42
CA PRO A 206 20.65 15.74 3.86
C PRO A 206 21.20 14.39 3.36
N PRO A 207 20.41 13.30 3.42
CA PRO A 207 20.86 11.97 2.99
C PRO A 207 21.06 11.89 1.47
N PRO A 208 22.00 11.05 0.99
CA PRO A 208 22.27 10.89 -0.44
C PRO A 208 21.08 10.23 -1.18
N PRO A 209 20.91 10.50 -2.48
CA PRO A 209 19.82 9.95 -3.27
C PRO A 209 19.93 8.42 -3.42
N LEU A 210 18.78 7.75 -3.33
CA LEU A 210 18.66 6.30 -3.50
C LEU A 210 18.83 5.92 -4.97
N GLU A 211 19.72 4.97 -5.26
CA GLU A 211 19.90 4.41 -6.59
C GLU A 211 18.68 3.60 -7.06
N PRO A 212 18.40 3.54 -8.38
CA PRO A 212 17.31 2.75 -8.92
C PRO A 212 17.64 1.25 -8.78
N ARG A 213 16.95 0.59 -7.85
CA ARG A 213 17.00 -0.85 -7.68
C ARG A 213 16.18 -1.50 -8.79
N THR A 214 16.84 -1.92 -9.86
CA THR A 214 16.28 -2.84 -10.86
C THR A 214 16.12 -4.21 -10.22
N SER A 215 14.99 -4.47 -9.56
CA SER A 215 14.57 -5.84 -9.27
C SER A 215 13.07 -5.99 -9.46
N PHE A 216 12.69 -6.64 -10.55
CA PHE A 216 11.34 -7.18 -10.75
C PHE A 216 11.04 -8.15 -9.62
N ARG A 217 9.99 -7.88 -8.84
CA ARG A 217 9.40 -8.84 -7.91
C ARG A 217 8.16 -9.42 -8.58
N THR A 218 8.30 -10.60 -9.17
CA THR A 218 7.14 -11.42 -9.54
C THR A 218 6.48 -11.87 -8.24
N TYR A 219 5.32 -11.30 -7.91
CA TYR A 219 4.49 -11.84 -6.83
C TYR A 219 3.69 -13.01 -7.39
N GLN A 220 4.35 -14.18 -7.48
CA GLN A 220 3.70 -15.44 -7.80
C GLN A 220 3.15 -16.06 -6.52
N ASP A 221 2.05 -15.54 -6.00
CA ASP A 221 1.20 -16.35 -5.11
C ASP A 221 0.39 -17.28 -6.00
N SER A 222 0.99 -18.44 -6.25
CA SER A 222 0.31 -19.57 -6.90
C SER A 222 -0.83 -20.03 -5.99
N PRO A 223 -2.08 -20.13 -6.46
CA PRO A 223 -3.13 -20.77 -5.67
C PRO A 223 -2.75 -22.24 -5.43
N PRO A 224 -3.03 -22.82 -4.25
CA PRO A 224 -2.70 -24.20 -3.97
C PRO A 224 -3.42 -25.13 -4.95
N ALA A 225 -2.65 -26.08 -5.49
CA ALA A 225 -3.14 -27.09 -6.42
C ALA A 225 -4.34 -27.85 -5.83
N TYR A 226 -5.43 -27.86 -6.58
CA TYR A 226 -6.61 -28.67 -6.27
C TYR A 226 -6.26 -30.15 -6.42
N LYS A 227 -6.28 -30.90 -5.31
CA LYS A 227 -6.40 -32.37 -5.36
C LYS A 227 -7.89 -32.73 -5.38
N PRO A 228 -8.27 -33.75 -6.17
CA PRO A 228 -9.66 -34.17 -6.35
C PRO A 228 -10.30 -34.67 -5.05
#